data_AF-K2C5G5-F1
#
_entry.id   AF-K2C5G5-F1
#
_cell.length_a   1.000
_cell.length_b   1.000
_cell.length_c   1.000
_cell.angle_alpha   90.00
_cell.angle_beta   90.00
_cell.angle_gamma   90.00
#
_symmetry.space_group_name_H-M   'P 1'
#
loop_
_entity.id
_entity.type
_entity.pdbx_description
1 polymer ?
#
loop_
_entity_poly.entity_id
_entity_poly.type
_entity_poly.pdbx_seq_one_letter_code
_entity_poly.pdbx_strand_id
1 'polypeptide(L)'
;MRLVLKFQKHYAQFQKNELTAFQNEALQNDSYLLNLFQTPAEEFIKTEKIQQIVCDYIAEVTYMCTFTSLANLNAFQLMQIAMYVNIPIHEFTLNLAKLTDPIRKNIILDTVISLDTKQHAIETKLGKKFTYSKLALALPLEEIQQLLPIRHDRIPATAYMFHITGQAKSQWSDADLELFQETESTIFISKQSNGTYLFYSKIATPTFSDYFTEYKILAQKYWNPAFFVGGHKLISMNQTADIYLAGDINIVGLEEAYISGVSAANTIIQELN
;
A
#
# COMPACT_ATOMS: atom_id res chain seq x y z
N MET A 1 -23.35 2.32 7.17
CA MET A 1 -22.85 2.02 8.53
C MET A 1 -22.80 0.52 8.87
N ARG A 2 -23.87 -0.28 8.69
CA ARG A 2 -23.86 -1.73 9.02
C ARG A 2 -22.72 -2.53 8.34
N LEU A 3 -22.46 -2.29 7.05
CA LEU A 3 -21.39 -2.98 6.31
C LEU A 3 -20.00 -2.65 6.87
N VAL A 4 -19.73 -1.38 7.14
CA VAL A 4 -18.47 -0.91 7.73
C VAL A 4 -18.24 -1.53 9.12
N LEU A 5 -19.26 -1.53 9.98
CA LEU A 5 -19.15 -2.16 11.31
C LEU A 5 -18.91 -3.67 11.24
N LYS A 6 -19.55 -4.36 10.28
CA LYS A 6 -19.29 -5.78 10.03
C LYS A 6 -17.84 -5.98 9.58
N PHE A 7 -17.38 -5.19 8.61
CA PHE A 7 -16.00 -5.24 8.14
C PHE A 7 -15.00 -5.02 9.27
N GLN A 8 -15.16 -3.95 10.05
CA GLN A 8 -14.29 -3.62 11.19
C GLN A 8 -14.17 -4.76 12.20
N LYS A 9 -15.28 -5.45 12.51
CA LYS A 9 -15.25 -6.60 13.41
C LYS A 9 -14.38 -7.74 12.88
N HIS A 10 -14.56 -8.09 11.61
CA HIS A 10 -13.77 -9.14 10.96
C HIS A 10 -12.31 -8.70 10.81
N TYR A 11 -12.07 -7.46 10.36
CA TYR A 11 -10.75 -6.89 10.14
C TYR A 11 -9.90 -6.85 11.43
N ALA A 12 -10.50 -6.43 12.56
CA ALA A 12 -9.80 -6.39 13.84
C ALA A 12 -9.42 -7.80 14.36
N GLN A 13 -10.23 -8.82 14.07
CA GLN A 13 -9.86 -10.20 14.40
C GLN A 13 -8.79 -10.73 13.45
N PHE A 14 -8.89 -10.40 12.17
CA PHE A 14 -7.91 -10.73 11.14
C PHE A 14 -6.52 -10.18 11.49
N GLN A 15 -6.39 -8.90 11.83
CA GLN A 15 -5.12 -8.29 12.23
C GLN A 15 -4.48 -9.01 13.44
N LYS A 16 -5.29 -9.48 14.40
CA LYS A 16 -4.78 -10.28 15.53
C LYS A 16 -4.27 -11.64 15.09
N ASN A 17 -4.96 -12.29 14.17
CA ASN A 17 -4.56 -13.60 13.64
C ASN A 17 -3.29 -13.50 12.80
N GLU A 18 -3.11 -12.40 12.06
CA GLU A 18 -1.90 -12.15 11.26
C GLU A 18 -0.61 -12.07 12.08
N LEU A 19 -0.69 -11.74 13.38
CA LEU A 19 0.49 -11.76 14.26
C LEU A 19 1.10 -13.15 14.43
N THR A 20 0.33 -14.21 14.15
CA THR A 20 0.73 -15.61 14.33
C THR A 20 0.54 -16.48 13.09
N ALA A 21 0.03 -15.93 12.00
CA ALA A 21 -0.18 -16.61 10.73
C ALA A 21 0.09 -15.65 9.57
N PHE A 22 0.47 -16.18 8.41
CA PHE A 22 0.71 -15.33 7.25
C PHE A 22 -0.57 -14.66 6.73
N GLN A 23 -0.45 -13.46 6.17
CA GLN A 23 -1.57 -12.66 5.68
C GLN A 23 -2.53 -13.43 4.76
N ASN A 24 -2.01 -14.22 3.83
CA ASN A 24 -2.83 -15.06 2.94
C ASN A 24 -3.60 -16.15 3.70
N GLU A 25 -2.99 -16.78 4.71
CA GLU A 25 -3.62 -17.82 5.52
C GLU A 25 -4.68 -17.22 6.45
N ALA A 26 -4.37 -16.09 7.08
CA ALA A 26 -5.30 -15.35 7.93
C ALA A 26 -6.54 -14.89 7.14
N LEU A 27 -6.37 -14.43 5.89
CA LEU A 27 -7.49 -14.11 5.00
C LEU A 27 -8.28 -15.36 4.62
N GLN A 28 -7.61 -16.46 4.28
CA GLN A 28 -8.27 -17.72 3.93
C GLN A 28 -9.13 -18.28 5.06
N ASN A 29 -8.74 -18.04 6.31
CA ASN A 29 -9.46 -18.48 7.51
C ASN A 29 -10.67 -17.60 7.87
N ASP A 30 -10.84 -16.43 7.24
CA ASP A 30 -12.02 -15.59 7.37
C ASP A 30 -12.80 -15.55 6.04
N SER A 31 -13.80 -16.42 5.91
CA SER A 31 -14.57 -16.54 4.66
C SER A 31 -15.26 -15.24 4.23
N TYR A 32 -15.58 -14.33 5.17
CA TYR A 32 -16.17 -13.05 4.83
C TYR A 32 -15.14 -12.12 4.20
N LEU A 33 -13.96 -11.98 4.80
CA LEU A 33 -12.88 -11.16 4.24
C LEU A 33 -12.33 -11.74 2.93
N LEU A 34 -12.17 -13.07 2.85
CA LEU A 34 -11.76 -13.73 1.61
C LEU A 34 -12.74 -13.45 0.48
N ASN A 35 -14.05 -13.56 0.75
CA ASN A 35 -15.07 -13.26 -0.25
C ASN A 35 -14.97 -11.80 -0.72
N LEU A 36 -14.78 -10.84 0.19
CA LEU A 36 -14.57 -9.44 -0.19
C LEU A 36 -13.31 -9.26 -1.06
N PHE A 37 -12.23 -9.95 -0.72
CA PHE A 37 -10.97 -9.88 -1.48
C PHE A 37 -11.14 -10.42 -2.91
N GLN A 38 -11.98 -11.45 -3.08
CA GLN A 38 -12.22 -12.10 -4.37
C GLN A 38 -13.34 -11.46 -5.20
N THR A 39 -14.08 -10.50 -4.63
CA THR A 39 -15.19 -9.82 -5.31
C THR A 39 -14.71 -8.48 -5.87
N PRO A 40 -14.93 -8.16 -7.16
CA PRO A 40 -14.68 -6.81 -7.68
C PRO A 40 -15.47 -5.75 -6.91
N ALA A 41 -14.88 -4.57 -6.68
CA ALA A 41 -15.53 -3.52 -5.90
C ALA A 41 -16.87 -3.08 -6.53
N GLU A 42 -16.93 -2.92 -7.84
CA GLU A 42 -18.17 -2.53 -8.56
C GLU A 42 -19.28 -3.58 -8.41
N GLU A 43 -18.94 -4.86 -8.43
CA GLU A 43 -19.91 -5.95 -8.23
C GLU A 43 -20.47 -5.91 -6.81
N PHE A 44 -19.62 -5.69 -5.81
CA PHE A 44 -20.04 -5.56 -4.43
C PHE A 44 -20.93 -4.33 -4.22
N ILE A 45 -20.55 -3.17 -4.77
CA ILE A 45 -21.36 -1.94 -4.74
C ILE A 45 -22.75 -2.21 -5.31
N LYS A 46 -22.83 -2.95 -6.42
CA LYS A 46 -24.09 -3.31 -7.07
C LYS A 46 -24.94 -4.25 -6.23
N THR A 47 -24.33 -5.28 -5.67
CA THR A 47 -25.00 -6.30 -4.87
C THR A 47 -25.56 -5.71 -3.58
N GLU A 48 -24.80 -4.85 -2.91
CA GLU A 48 -25.20 -4.20 -1.66
C GLU A 48 -26.07 -2.95 -1.85
N LYS A 49 -26.26 -2.50 -3.10
CA LYS A 49 -27.05 -1.30 -3.46
C LYS A 49 -26.54 -0.02 -2.79
N ILE A 50 -25.21 0.16 -2.77
CA ILE A 50 -24.54 1.28 -2.10
C ILE A 50 -23.91 2.29 -3.09
N GLN A 51 -24.34 2.30 -4.34
CA GLN A 51 -23.80 3.17 -5.39
C GLN A 51 -23.76 4.64 -4.96
N GLN A 52 -24.90 5.17 -4.51
CA GLN A 52 -25.02 6.59 -4.19
C GLN A 52 -24.05 7.01 -3.08
N ILE A 53 -24.00 6.28 -1.97
CA ILE A 53 -23.09 6.63 -0.86
C ILE A 53 -21.62 6.47 -1.27
N VAL A 54 -21.31 5.52 -2.16
CA VAL A 54 -19.94 5.36 -2.65
C VAL A 54 -19.55 6.53 -3.57
N CYS A 55 -20.39 6.89 -4.53
CA CYS A 55 -20.14 8.03 -5.42
C CYS A 55 -20.03 9.34 -4.64
N ASP A 56 -20.92 9.57 -3.67
CA ASP A 56 -21.01 10.84 -2.96
C ASP A 56 -19.89 11.03 -1.92
N TYR A 57 -19.31 9.95 -1.37
CA TYR A 57 -18.41 10.07 -0.20
C TYR A 57 -17.15 9.19 -0.21
N ILE A 58 -17.12 8.09 -0.96
CA ILE A 58 -16.07 7.08 -0.82
C ILE A 58 -15.16 6.98 -2.04
N ALA A 59 -15.69 7.25 -3.24
CA ALA A 59 -14.98 7.03 -4.50
C ALA A 59 -13.70 7.88 -4.59
N GLU A 60 -13.80 9.20 -4.37
CA GLU A 60 -12.68 10.12 -4.44
C GLU A 60 -11.62 9.84 -3.36
N VAL A 61 -12.06 9.50 -2.14
CA VAL A 61 -11.16 9.10 -1.05
C VAL A 61 -10.44 7.79 -1.39
N THR A 62 -11.17 6.82 -1.97
CA THR A 62 -10.58 5.55 -2.41
C THR A 62 -9.55 5.79 -3.52
N TYR A 63 -9.86 6.67 -4.46
CA TYR A 63 -8.95 7.04 -5.52
C TYR A 63 -7.69 7.72 -4.98
N MET A 64 -7.85 8.66 -4.04
CA MET A 64 -6.75 9.31 -3.35
C MET A 64 -5.84 8.32 -2.62
N CYS A 65 -6.41 7.34 -1.90
CA CYS A 65 -5.64 6.39 -1.10
C CYS A 65 -4.97 5.29 -1.93
N THR A 66 -5.52 4.93 -3.09
CA THR A 66 -5.06 3.77 -3.88
C THR A 66 -4.42 4.16 -5.22
N PHE A 67 -4.54 5.41 -5.63
CA PHE A 67 -4.16 5.94 -6.94
C PHE A 67 -4.75 5.14 -8.12
N THR A 68 -5.86 4.44 -7.88
CA THR A 68 -6.42 3.41 -8.77
C THR A 68 -7.94 3.56 -8.80
N SER A 69 -8.55 3.32 -9.97
CA SER A 69 -10.01 3.42 -10.10
C SER A 69 -10.73 2.26 -9.41
N LEU A 70 -11.97 2.48 -8.98
CA LEU A 70 -12.82 1.47 -8.33
C LEU A 70 -12.97 0.20 -9.18
N ALA A 71 -13.04 0.34 -10.51
CA ALA A 71 -13.11 -0.78 -11.45
C ALA A 71 -11.93 -1.77 -11.34
N ASN A 72 -10.80 -1.31 -10.82
CA ASN A 72 -9.57 -2.09 -10.65
C ASN A 72 -9.35 -2.57 -9.21
N LEU A 73 -10.26 -2.26 -8.29
CA LEU A 73 -10.16 -2.68 -6.89
C LEU A 73 -11.11 -3.84 -6.59
N ASN A 74 -10.80 -4.57 -5.52
CA ASN A 74 -11.71 -5.53 -4.93
C ASN A 74 -12.51 -4.90 -3.78
N ALA A 75 -13.57 -5.59 -3.35
CA ALA A 75 -14.47 -5.11 -2.32
C ALA A 75 -13.79 -4.99 -0.95
N PHE A 76 -12.75 -5.80 -0.68
CA PHE A 76 -11.97 -5.68 0.54
C PHE A 76 -11.30 -4.31 0.63
N GLN A 77 -10.65 -3.86 -0.44
CA GLN A 77 -9.97 -2.56 -0.48
C GLN A 77 -10.94 -1.39 -0.36
N LEU A 78 -12.09 -1.46 -1.05
CA LEU A 78 -13.15 -0.47 -0.87
C LEU A 78 -13.58 -0.38 0.60
N MET A 79 -13.79 -1.52 1.26
CA MET A 79 -14.21 -1.56 2.67
C MET A 79 -13.10 -1.13 3.63
N GLN A 80 -11.84 -1.43 3.31
CA GLN A 80 -10.65 -0.97 4.04
C GLN A 80 -10.56 0.56 4.02
N ILE A 81 -10.87 1.22 2.89
CA ILE A 81 -10.93 2.68 2.87
C ILE A 81 -12.19 3.20 3.58
N ALA A 82 -13.34 2.59 3.32
CA ALA A 82 -14.61 3.03 3.91
C ALA A 82 -14.64 2.96 5.45
N MET A 83 -13.79 2.13 6.08
CA MET A 83 -13.71 2.07 7.54
C MET A 83 -13.10 3.34 8.17
N TYR A 84 -12.40 4.18 7.41
CA TYR A 84 -11.86 5.43 7.94
C TYR A 84 -12.91 6.54 8.06
N VAL A 85 -14.12 6.34 7.54
CA VAL A 85 -15.26 7.25 7.75
C VAL A 85 -15.60 7.41 9.24
N ASN A 86 -15.31 6.41 10.06
CA ASN A 86 -15.63 6.40 11.48
C ASN A 86 -14.43 6.10 12.41
N ILE A 87 -13.19 6.23 11.92
CA ILE A 87 -11.97 6.04 12.71
C ILE A 87 -11.14 7.33 12.67
N PRO A 88 -10.58 7.79 13.81
CA PRO A 88 -9.71 8.96 13.81
C PRO A 88 -8.44 8.72 12.99
N ILE A 89 -8.08 9.69 12.15
CA ILE A 89 -6.83 9.70 11.39
C ILE A 89 -5.77 10.42 12.23
N HIS A 90 -4.60 9.80 12.37
CA HIS A 90 -3.49 10.35 13.12
C HIS A 90 -2.32 10.67 12.20
N GLU A 91 -1.71 11.83 12.40
CA GLU A 91 -0.41 12.13 11.81
C GLU A 91 0.68 11.40 12.58
N PHE A 92 1.65 10.83 11.87
CA PHE A 92 2.83 10.20 12.48
C PHE A 92 4.11 10.77 11.89
N THR A 93 5.14 10.88 12.73
CA THR A 93 6.50 11.20 12.29
C THR A 93 7.35 9.95 12.32
N LEU A 94 7.90 9.56 11.18
CA LEU A 94 8.80 8.43 11.09
C LEU A 94 10.15 8.77 11.73
N ASN A 95 10.51 8.06 12.80
CA ASN A 95 11.83 8.17 13.44
C ASN A 95 12.69 6.95 13.10
N LEU A 96 13.34 6.99 11.93
CA LEU A 96 14.20 5.90 11.45
C LEU A 96 15.37 5.60 12.39
N ALA A 97 15.95 6.61 13.03
CA ALA A 97 17.06 6.41 13.96
C ALA A 97 16.63 5.52 15.13
N LYS A 98 15.54 5.88 15.81
CA LYS A 98 14.99 5.09 16.92
C LYS A 98 14.61 3.67 16.49
N LEU A 99 14.08 3.50 15.28
CA LEU A 99 13.70 2.19 14.73
C LEU A 99 14.93 1.30 14.45
N THR A 100 16.02 1.88 13.97
CA THR A 100 17.19 1.13 13.49
C THR A 100 18.32 1.02 14.50
N ASP A 101 18.39 1.91 15.50
CA ASP A 101 19.45 1.95 16.50
C ASP A 101 19.70 0.60 17.21
N PRO A 102 18.67 -0.15 17.65
CA PRO A 102 18.89 -1.43 18.32
C PRO A 102 19.60 -2.48 17.45
N ILE A 103 19.45 -2.39 16.13
CA ILE A 103 19.98 -3.36 15.15
C ILE A 103 21.02 -2.75 14.22
N ARG A 104 21.48 -1.51 14.48
CA ARG A 104 22.31 -0.72 13.57
C ARG A 104 23.58 -1.47 13.12
N LYS A 105 24.21 -2.22 14.02
CA LYS A 105 25.41 -3.03 13.73
C LYS A 105 25.16 -4.20 12.77
N ASN A 106 23.90 -4.59 12.60
CA ASN A 106 23.45 -5.67 11.74
C ASN A 106 22.90 -5.17 10.40
N ILE A 107 22.76 -3.85 10.22
CA ILE A 107 22.29 -3.25 8.97
C ILE A 107 23.47 -3.12 8.00
N ILE A 108 23.28 -3.66 6.79
CA ILE A 108 24.23 -3.51 5.69
C ILE A 108 23.51 -2.70 4.59
N LEU A 109 24.06 -1.54 4.26
CA LEU A 109 23.57 -0.72 3.15
C LEU A 109 24.19 -1.22 1.84
N ASP A 110 23.42 -2.02 1.10
CA ASP A 110 23.78 -2.57 -0.21
C ASP A 110 22.50 -2.96 -0.96
N THR A 111 22.62 -3.39 -2.21
CA THR A 111 21.51 -3.91 -3.02
C THR A 111 21.72 -5.39 -3.26
N VAL A 112 20.73 -6.21 -2.93
CA VAL A 112 20.70 -7.62 -3.33
C VAL A 112 20.44 -7.69 -4.84
N ILE A 113 21.29 -8.42 -5.56
CA ILE A 113 21.17 -8.57 -7.03
C ILE A 113 20.90 -10.01 -7.46
N SER A 114 21.08 -10.98 -6.56
CA SER A 114 20.84 -12.39 -6.85
C SER A 114 20.49 -13.16 -5.58
N LEU A 115 19.61 -14.15 -5.75
CA LEU A 115 19.19 -15.11 -4.75
C LEU A 115 19.31 -16.52 -5.34
N ASP A 116 20.24 -17.33 -4.82
CA ASP A 116 20.35 -18.75 -5.13
C ASP A 116 19.68 -19.57 -4.04
N THR A 117 18.44 -20.00 -4.32
CA THR A 117 17.63 -20.78 -3.38
C THR A 117 18.12 -22.22 -3.20
N LYS A 118 18.95 -22.75 -4.10
CA LYS A 118 19.52 -24.10 -3.96
C LYS A 118 20.73 -24.09 -3.03
N GLN A 119 21.55 -23.05 -3.13
CA GLN A 119 22.73 -22.88 -2.29
C GLN A 119 22.46 -22.07 -1.02
N HIS A 120 21.22 -21.59 -0.84
CA HIS A 120 20.83 -20.67 0.22
C HIS A 120 21.76 -19.46 0.32
N ALA A 121 22.03 -18.83 -0.83
CA ALA A 121 23.01 -17.76 -0.94
C ALA A 121 22.42 -16.49 -1.55
N ILE A 122 22.94 -15.34 -1.11
CA ILE A 122 22.57 -14.01 -1.58
C ILE A 122 23.85 -13.31 -2.05
N GLU A 123 23.78 -12.67 -3.22
CA GLU A 123 24.84 -11.80 -3.73
C GLU A 123 24.35 -10.36 -3.80
N THR A 124 25.25 -9.45 -3.45
CA THR A 124 25.01 -8.01 -3.40
C THR A 124 25.80 -7.26 -4.45
N LYS A 125 25.38 -6.03 -4.76
CA LYS A 125 26.00 -5.18 -5.78
C LYS A 125 27.46 -4.84 -5.46
N LEU A 126 27.85 -4.74 -4.19
CA LEU A 126 29.26 -4.56 -3.79
C LEU A 126 30.05 -5.87 -3.76
N GLY A 127 29.50 -6.98 -4.27
CA GLY A 127 30.18 -8.28 -4.38
C GLY A 127 30.24 -9.08 -3.07
N LYS A 128 29.51 -8.67 -2.02
CA LYS A 128 29.42 -9.48 -0.79
C LYS A 128 28.47 -10.65 -1.03
N LYS A 129 28.84 -11.79 -0.45
CA LYS A 129 28.05 -13.02 -0.46
C LYS A 129 27.65 -13.39 0.95
N PHE A 130 26.39 -13.76 1.11
CA PHE A 130 25.82 -14.21 2.38
C PHE A 130 25.17 -15.56 2.17
N THR A 131 25.18 -16.39 3.21
CA THR A 131 24.39 -17.62 3.28
C THR A 131 23.30 -17.45 4.32
N TYR A 132 22.16 -18.08 4.12
CA TYR A 132 21.03 -18.01 5.04
C TYR A 132 20.49 -19.40 5.39
N SER A 133 19.85 -19.51 6.55
CA SER A 133 19.02 -20.68 6.91
C SER A 133 17.53 -20.38 6.81
N LYS A 134 17.18 -19.11 6.99
CA LYS A 134 15.84 -18.53 6.84
C LYS A 134 16.01 -17.12 6.24
N LEU A 135 15.12 -16.73 5.34
CA LEU A 135 15.17 -15.47 4.62
C LEU A 135 13.80 -14.81 4.60
N ALA A 136 13.72 -13.56 5.06
CA ALA A 136 12.55 -12.72 4.88
C ALA A 136 12.83 -11.66 3.79
N LEU A 137 11.98 -11.60 2.77
CA LEU A 137 12.03 -10.62 1.70
C LEU A 137 11.00 -9.52 1.95
N ALA A 138 11.48 -8.33 2.31
CA ALA A 138 10.68 -7.12 2.50
C ALA A 138 10.95 -6.10 1.38
N LEU A 139 10.80 -6.56 0.13
CA LEU A 139 11.06 -5.79 -1.09
C LEU A 139 9.73 -5.45 -1.79
N PRO A 140 9.67 -4.40 -2.64
CA PRO A 140 8.57 -4.20 -3.56
C PRO A 140 8.29 -5.46 -4.40
N LEU A 141 7.03 -5.72 -4.71
CA LEU A 141 6.62 -6.96 -5.40
C LEU A 141 7.35 -7.18 -6.73
N GLU A 142 7.61 -6.12 -7.50
CA GLU A 142 8.35 -6.19 -8.76
C GLU A 142 9.83 -6.61 -8.58
N GLU A 143 10.45 -6.24 -7.45
CA GLU A 143 11.81 -6.66 -7.12
C GLU A 143 11.82 -8.12 -6.67
N ILE A 144 10.80 -8.55 -5.91
CA ILE A 144 10.64 -9.95 -5.53
C ILE A 144 10.49 -10.84 -6.79
N GLN A 145 9.75 -10.40 -7.79
CA GLN A 145 9.57 -11.14 -9.05
C GLN A 145 10.86 -11.33 -9.86
N GLN A 146 11.88 -10.49 -9.63
CA GLN A 146 13.20 -10.67 -10.24
C GLN A 146 14.01 -11.77 -9.54
N LEU A 147 13.67 -12.08 -8.28
CA LEU A 147 14.37 -13.04 -7.43
C LEU A 147 13.65 -14.38 -7.32
N LEU A 148 12.31 -14.38 -7.40
CA LEU A 148 11.45 -15.54 -7.21
C LEU A 148 10.36 -15.62 -8.29
N PRO A 149 9.92 -16.83 -8.69
CA PRO A 149 8.91 -17.02 -9.74
C PRO A 149 7.47 -16.78 -9.24
N ILE A 150 7.19 -15.59 -8.73
CA ILE A 150 5.86 -15.22 -8.20
C ILE A 150 4.95 -14.73 -9.32
N ARG A 151 3.76 -15.33 -9.41
CA ARG A 151 2.68 -14.88 -10.30
C ARG A 151 1.57 -14.22 -9.50
N HIS A 152 1.07 -13.10 -10.00
CA HIS A 152 -0.03 -12.36 -9.38
C HIS A 152 -0.89 -11.65 -10.44
N ASP A 153 -2.07 -11.18 -10.03
CA ASP A 153 -2.98 -10.35 -10.82
C ASP A 153 -3.14 -8.93 -10.23
N ARG A 154 -2.26 -8.57 -9.28
CA ARG A 154 -2.18 -7.23 -8.70
C ARG A 154 -1.88 -6.17 -9.77
N ILE A 155 -2.46 -5.01 -9.59
CA ILE A 155 -2.44 -3.87 -10.50
C ILE A 155 -1.47 -2.82 -9.95
N PRO A 156 -0.51 -2.34 -10.76
CA PRO A 156 0.41 -1.29 -10.35
C PRO A 156 -0.32 0.03 -10.18
N ALA A 157 -0.21 0.63 -9.00
CA ALA A 157 -0.66 2.00 -8.74
C ALA A 157 0.48 2.98 -9.04
N THR A 158 0.21 4.04 -9.80
CA THR A 158 1.20 5.06 -10.16
C THR A 158 0.84 6.40 -9.54
N ALA A 159 1.84 7.09 -8.99
CA ALA A 159 1.65 8.42 -8.44
C ALA A 159 2.87 9.31 -8.75
N TYR A 160 2.58 10.52 -9.21
CA TYR A 160 3.55 11.58 -9.39
C TYR A 160 3.19 12.72 -8.45
N MET A 161 4.07 12.98 -7.49
CA MET A 161 3.91 14.08 -6.54
C MET A 161 4.77 15.26 -6.95
N PHE A 162 4.17 16.45 -6.85
CA PHE A 162 4.81 17.74 -7.03
C PHE A 162 4.57 18.60 -5.79
N HIS A 163 5.63 19.17 -5.25
CA HIS A 163 5.55 20.18 -4.22
C HIS A 163 5.64 21.55 -4.88
N ILE A 164 4.59 22.36 -4.74
CA ILE A 164 4.40 23.59 -5.52
C ILE A 164 4.27 24.79 -4.58
N THR A 165 4.93 25.89 -4.91
CA THR A 165 4.60 27.21 -4.36
C THR A 165 3.93 28.04 -5.46
N GLY A 166 2.95 28.85 -5.10
CA GLY A 166 2.18 29.61 -6.08
C GLY A 166 0.84 30.10 -5.54
N GLN A 167 0.02 30.60 -6.45
CA GLN A 167 -1.34 31.05 -6.15
C GLN A 167 -2.35 30.10 -6.82
N ALA A 168 -3.09 29.35 -6.01
CA ALA A 168 -4.20 28.55 -6.50
C ALA A 168 -5.33 29.46 -7.02
N LYS A 169 -6.03 29.02 -8.08
CA LYS A 169 -7.26 29.67 -8.55
C LYS A 169 -8.33 29.60 -7.46
N SER A 170 -9.27 30.55 -7.47
CA SER A 170 -10.30 30.70 -6.43
C SER A 170 -11.10 29.43 -6.14
N GLN A 171 -11.39 28.64 -7.19
CA GLN A 171 -12.10 27.36 -7.06
C GLN A 171 -11.35 26.31 -6.22
N TRP A 172 -10.03 26.46 -6.03
CA TRP A 172 -9.17 25.53 -5.30
C TRP A 172 -8.49 26.18 -4.07
N SER A 173 -8.81 27.44 -3.74
CA SER A 173 -8.11 28.19 -2.69
C SER A 173 -8.72 28.05 -1.30
N ASP A 174 -9.99 27.64 -1.23
CA ASP A 174 -10.84 27.80 -0.04
C ASP A 174 -10.77 26.60 0.91
N ALA A 175 -10.32 25.44 0.43
CA ALA A 175 -10.15 24.21 1.21
C ALA A 175 -8.68 23.81 1.32
N ASP A 176 -8.33 23.08 2.37
CA ASP A 176 -6.98 22.54 2.58
C ASP A 176 -6.72 21.24 1.79
N LEU A 177 -7.79 20.60 1.30
CA LEU A 177 -7.72 19.38 0.51
C LEU A 177 -8.82 19.40 -0.55
N GLU A 178 -8.40 19.23 -1.80
CA GLU A 178 -9.27 19.01 -2.95
C GLU A 178 -9.04 17.60 -3.48
N LEU A 179 -10.11 16.80 -3.59
CA LEU A 179 -10.07 15.46 -4.15
C LEU A 179 -10.71 15.47 -5.53
N PHE A 180 -10.13 14.71 -6.46
CA PHE A 180 -10.65 14.62 -7.82
C PHE A 180 -11.24 13.24 -8.08
N GLN A 181 -12.19 13.18 -9.01
CA GLN A 181 -12.77 11.93 -9.47
C GLN A 181 -11.76 11.11 -10.26
N GLU A 182 -11.96 9.79 -10.28
CA GLU A 182 -11.05 8.85 -10.97
C GLU A 182 -10.97 9.03 -12.49
N THR A 183 -11.90 9.78 -13.09
CA THR A 183 -11.87 10.19 -14.50
C THR A 183 -10.82 11.26 -14.77
N GLU A 184 -10.35 11.95 -13.75
CA GLU A 184 -9.32 12.99 -13.84
C GLU A 184 -7.91 12.42 -13.68
N SER A 185 -6.96 13.05 -14.36
CA SER A 185 -5.54 12.69 -14.22
C SER A 185 -4.91 13.25 -12.94
N THR A 186 -5.48 14.32 -12.38
CA THR A 186 -5.13 14.83 -11.05
C THR A 186 -5.84 13.99 -10.01
N ILE A 187 -5.14 13.64 -8.93
CA ILE A 187 -5.65 12.79 -7.86
C ILE A 187 -6.15 13.67 -6.71
N PHE A 188 -5.29 14.56 -6.21
CA PHE A 188 -5.64 15.53 -5.17
C PHE A 188 -4.67 16.72 -5.16
N ILE A 189 -5.14 17.81 -4.56
CA ILE A 189 -4.33 18.97 -4.19
C ILE A 189 -4.49 19.20 -2.69
N SER A 190 -3.38 19.21 -1.96
CA SER A 190 -3.39 19.47 -0.52
C SER A 190 -2.56 20.72 -0.19
N LYS A 191 -3.20 21.72 0.42
CA LYS A 191 -2.54 22.92 0.92
C LYS A 191 -1.80 22.60 2.22
N GLN A 192 -0.55 23.00 2.29
CA GLN A 192 0.33 22.78 3.43
C GLN A 192 0.32 24.00 4.35
N SER A 193 0.66 23.79 5.63
CA SER A 193 0.66 24.85 6.66
C SER A 193 1.60 26.04 6.35
N ASN A 194 2.61 25.83 5.50
CA ASN A 194 3.52 26.88 5.03
C ASN A 194 3.03 27.61 3.75
N GLY A 195 1.78 27.38 3.33
CA GLY A 195 1.18 28.01 2.14
C GLY A 195 1.61 27.41 0.80
N THR A 196 2.37 26.30 0.80
CA THR A 196 2.67 25.51 -0.40
C THR A 196 1.62 24.43 -0.64
N TYR A 197 1.73 23.70 -1.76
CA TYR A 197 0.76 22.68 -2.17
C TYR A 197 1.47 21.37 -2.50
N LEU A 198 0.91 20.25 -2.05
CA LEU A 198 1.19 18.93 -2.60
C LEU A 198 0.18 18.64 -3.69
N PHE A 199 0.67 18.36 -4.89
CA PHE A 199 -0.13 18.03 -6.06
C PHE A 199 0.18 16.60 -6.48
N TYR A 200 -0.81 15.73 -6.48
CA TYR A 200 -0.66 14.33 -6.88
C TYR A 200 -1.37 14.08 -8.20
N SER A 201 -0.72 13.35 -9.10
CA SER A 201 -1.24 13.03 -10.43
C SER A 201 -0.89 11.62 -10.87
N LYS A 202 -1.70 11.07 -11.77
CA LYS A 202 -1.42 9.86 -12.54
C LYS A 202 -0.47 10.07 -13.71
N ILE A 203 -0.22 11.31 -14.12
CA ILE A 203 0.68 11.63 -15.23
C ILE A 203 1.88 12.45 -14.75
N ALA A 204 3.04 12.22 -15.37
CA ALA A 204 4.29 12.85 -14.99
C ALA A 204 4.41 14.32 -15.44
N THR A 205 3.48 14.80 -16.26
CA THR A 205 3.47 16.16 -16.84
C THR A 205 2.06 16.76 -16.82
N PRO A 206 1.47 17.00 -15.63
CA PRO A 206 0.13 17.58 -15.54
C PRO A 206 0.16 19.08 -15.89
N THR A 207 -1.00 19.60 -16.33
CA THR A 207 -1.17 21.01 -16.69
C THR A 207 -1.44 21.85 -15.44
N PHE A 208 -0.40 22.31 -14.75
CA PHE A 208 -0.56 23.09 -13.51
C PHE A 208 -1.31 24.42 -13.69
N SER A 209 -1.25 25.02 -14.88
CA SER A 209 -1.99 26.24 -15.19
C SER A 209 -3.50 26.09 -15.09
N ASP A 210 -4.03 24.85 -15.07
CA ASP A 210 -5.46 24.60 -14.84
C ASP A 210 -5.85 24.86 -13.39
N TYR A 211 -4.88 24.80 -12.46
CA TYR A 211 -5.09 24.88 -11.02
C TYR A 211 -4.49 26.14 -10.38
N PHE A 212 -3.39 26.66 -10.94
CA PHE A 212 -2.64 27.78 -10.40
C PHE A 212 -2.56 28.94 -11.40
N THR A 213 -2.69 30.18 -10.93
CA THR A 213 -2.44 31.39 -11.74
C THR A 213 -0.95 31.64 -11.89
N GLU A 214 -0.19 31.37 -10.83
CA GLU A 214 1.27 31.43 -10.78
C GLU A 214 1.76 30.20 -10.03
N TYR A 215 2.81 29.54 -10.52
CA TYR A 215 3.38 28.37 -9.85
C TYR A 215 4.88 28.22 -10.08
N LYS A 216 5.53 27.58 -9.11
CA LYS A 216 6.90 27.07 -9.19
C LYS A 216 6.95 25.72 -8.49
N ILE A 217 7.48 24.71 -9.19
CA ILE A 217 7.74 23.40 -8.62
C ILE A 217 8.99 23.50 -7.72
N LEU A 218 8.83 23.20 -6.44
CA LEU A 218 9.90 23.15 -5.43
C LEU A 218 10.59 21.79 -5.43
N ALA A 219 9.82 20.71 -5.54
CA ALA A 219 10.30 19.34 -5.57
C ALA A 219 9.33 18.43 -6.32
N GLN A 220 9.81 17.28 -6.76
CA GLN A 220 8.98 16.25 -7.38
C GLN A 220 9.47 14.86 -6.99
N LYS A 221 8.54 13.91 -6.87
CA LYS A 221 8.84 12.49 -6.64
C LYS A 221 7.89 11.63 -7.44
N TYR A 222 8.48 10.71 -8.22
CA TYR A 222 7.76 9.85 -9.14
C TYR A 222 7.81 8.42 -8.64
N TRP A 223 6.65 7.79 -8.57
CA TRP A 223 6.49 6.39 -8.20
C TRP A 223 5.72 5.66 -9.30
N ASN A 224 6.41 4.75 -9.99
CA ASN A 224 5.87 3.97 -11.09
C ASN A 224 6.49 2.55 -11.06
N PRO A 225 5.87 1.59 -10.36
CA PRO A 225 4.71 1.77 -9.46
C PRO A 225 5.08 2.40 -8.10
N ALA A 226 4.07 2.88 -7.37
CA ALA A 226 4.15 3.21 -5.94
C ALA A 226 3.95 1.97 -5.08
N PHE A 227 2.99 1.13 -5.46
CA PHE A 227 2.64 -0.14 -4.82
C PHE A 227 1.71 -0.92 -5.75
N PHE A 228 1.29 -2.11 -5.33
CA PHE A 228 0.40 -3.00 -6.09
C PHE A 228 -0.92 -3.24 -5.34
N VAL A 229 -2.06 -2.91 -5.97
CA VAL A 229 -3.42 -3.03 -5.42
C VAL A 229 -4.31 -3.91 -6.31
N GLY A 230 -5.60 -4.04 -5.99
CA GLY A 230 -6.52 -4.87 -6.77
C GLY A 230 -6.16 -6.35 -6.78
N GLY A 231 -6.54 -7.02 -7.86
CA GLY A 231 -6.40 -8.46 -8.02
C GLY A 231 -7.33 -9.24 -7.09
N HIS A 232 -7.44 -10.53 -7.36
CA HIS A 232 -8.34 -11.44 -6.65
C HIS A 232 -7.62 -12.72 -6.20
N LYS A 233 -6.31 -12.83 -6.45
CA LYS A 233 -5.49 -13.97 -6.05
C LYS A 233 -4.54 -13.58 -4.94
N LEU A 234 -4.57 -14.37 -3.87
CA LEU A 234 -3.61 -14.25 -2.79
C LEU A 234 -2.25 -14.79 -3.22
N ILE A 235 -1.21 -14.02 -2.93
CA ILE A 235 0.20 -14.41 -3.01
C ILE A 235 0.54 -15.08 -1.67
N SER A 236 1.09 -16.29 -1.71
CA SER A 236 1.57 -16.94 -0.49
C SER A 236 2.69 -16.10 0.14
N MET A 237 2.60 -15.76 1.42
CA MET A 237 3.72 -15.10 2.11
C MET A 237 4.79 -16.12 2.56
N ASN A 238 4.48 -17.41 2.49
CA ASN A 238 5.42 -18.52 2.68
C ASN A 238 5.77 -19.11 1.31
N GLN A 239 6.94 -18.81 0.76
CA GLN A 239 7.34 -19.22 -0.59
C GLN A 239 7.94 -20.63 -0.59
N THR A 240 8.78 -20.90 0.39
CA THR A 240 9.42 -22.19 0.65
C THR A 240 9.63 -22.32 2.16
N ALA A 241 10.05 -23.48 2.64
CA ALA A 241 10.32 -23.71 4.07
C ALA A 241 11.39 -22.77 4.67
N ASP A 242 12.13 -22.03 3.84
CA ASP A 242 13.23 -21.15 4.21
C ASP A 242 13.07 -19.71 3.71
N ILE A 243 12.03 -19.40 2.92
CA ILE A 243 11.83 -18.07 2.32
C ILE A 243 10.42 -17.55 2.57
N TYR A 244 10.34 -16.40 3.21
CA TYR A 244 9.12 -15.71 3.59
C TYR A 244 9.08 -14.32 2.96
N LEU A 245 7.89 -13.84 2.68
CA LEU A 245 7.64 -12.47 2.24
C LEU A 245 7.10 -11.65 3.41
N ALA A 246 7.42 -10.36 3.42
CA ALA A 246 6.90 -9.39 4.36
C ALA A 246 6.66 -8.05 3.64
N GLY A 247 5.68 -7.27 4.10
CA GLY A 247 5.30 -6.01 3.49
C GLY A 247 3.85 -6.00 2.98
N ASP A 248 3.56 -5.01 2.16
CA ASP A 248 2.23 -4.65 1.65
C ASP A 248 1.79 -5.46 0.42
N ILE A 249 2.00 -6.79 0.46
CA ILE A 249 1.89 -7.66 -0.72
C ILE A 249 0.44 -8.00 -1.08
N ASN A 250 -0.34 -8.58 -0.15
CA ASN A 250 -1.75 -8.89 -0.39
C ASN A 250 -2.66 -7.74 0.04
N ILE A 251 -2.33 -7.03 1.12
CA ILE A 251 -3.07 -5.87 1.60
C ILE A 251 -2.10 -4.70 1.71
N VAL A 252 -2.50 -3.57 1.13
CA VAL A 252 -1.71 -2.34 1.14
C VAL A 252 -2.02 -1.52 2.38
N GLY A 253 -0.97 -1.07 3.05
CA GLY A 253 -1.05 -0.16 4.18
C GLY A 253 0.15 -0.30 5.11
N LEU A 254 0.45 0.77 5.83
CA LEU A 254 1.62 0.83 6.71
C LEU A 254 1.50 -0.17 7.88
N GLU A 255 0.31 -0.29 8.45
CA GLU A 255 0.04 -1.20 9.54
C GLU A 255 0.12 -2.65 9.07
N GLU A 256 -0.39 -2.96 7.89
CA GLU A 256 -0.37 -4.30 7.29
C GLU A 256 1.05 -4.73 6.92
N ALA A 257 1.87 -3.80 6.40
CA ALA A 257 3.29 -4.03 6.17
C ALA A 257 4.05 -4.31 7.49
N TYR A 258 3.70 -3.60 8.56
CA TYR A 258 4.29 -3.84 9.89
C TYR A 258 3.89 -5.21 10.46
N ILE A 259 2.59 -5.53 10.46
CA ILE A 259 2.06 -6.79 10.99
C ILE A 259 2.62 -7.98 10.23
N SER A 260 2.70 -7.92 8.89
CA SER A 260 3.28 -9.00 8.09
C SER A 260 4.78 -9.22 8.38
N GLY A 261 5.54 -8.15 8.65
CA GLY A 261 6.92 -8.25 9.12
C GLY A 261 7.04 -8.95 10.49
N VAL A 262 6.16 -8.62 11.44
CA VAL A 262 6.08 -9.29 12.74
C VAL A 262 5.72 -10.77 12.58
N SER A 263 4.75 -11.08 11.71
CA SER A 263 4.33 -12.44 11.38
C SER A 263 5.51 -13.29 10.89
N ALA A 264 6.24 -12.80 9.88
CA ALA A 264 7.41 -13.49 9.34
C ALA A 264 8.50 -13.70 10.40
N ALA A 265 8.78 -12.69 11.24
CA ALA A 265 9.75 -12.80 12.32
C ALA A 265 9.34 -13.86 13.36
N ASN A 266 8.08 -13.88 13.77
CA ASN A 266 7.56 -14.86 14.72
C ASN A 266 7.66 -16.29 14.19
N THR A 267 7.30 -16.51 12.92
CA THR A 267 7.43 -17.82 12.27
C THR A 267 8.89 -18.28 12.23
N ILE A 268 9.81 -17.41 11.82
CA ILE A 268 11.25 -17.73 11.80
C ILE A 268 11.75 -18.11 13.21
N ILE A 269 11.36 -17.36 14.24
CA ILE A 269 11.76 -17.64 15.62
C ILE A 269 11.21 -18.99 16.08
N GLN A 270 9.94 -19.31 15.78
CA GLN A 270 9.33 -20.58 16.16
C GLN A 270 9.98 -21.78 15.49
N GLU A 271 10.38 -21.66 14.22
CA GLU A 271 11.01 -22.75 13.48
C GLU A 271 12.51 -22.95 13.81
N LEU A 272 13.14 -21.96 14.44
CA LEU A 272 14.54 -22.05 14.89
C LEU A 272 14.67 -22.57 16.34
N ASN A 273 13.59 -22.59 17.10
CA ASN A 273 13.54 -23.13 18.48
C ASN A 273 13.16 -24.61 18.47
#